data_AF-A0A423IAX2-F1
#
_entry.id   AF-A0A423IAX2-F1
#
_cell.length_a   1.000
_cell.length_b   1.000
_cell.length_c   1.000
_cell.angle_alpha   90.00
_cell.angle_beta   90.00
_cell.angle_gamma   90.00
#
_symmetry.space_group_name_H-M   'P 1'
#
loop_
_entity.id
_entity.type
_entity.pdbx_description
1 polymer ?
#
loop_
_entity_poly.entity_id
_entity_poly.type
_entity_poly.pdbx_seq_one_letter_code
_entity_poly.pdbx_strand_id
1 'polypeptide(L)'
;MHRPVREVSRELLAGVDYRAGEIAENTLVVQLMRLHGYQNVRGGFFTSISAEMVVKGLISHGYEEAFQLLDTSVEKLEGLSMGVVDLVNPVIPSEHSVFVLRLEGEKFFVGYSTNPTTRIARHFAGKASDWTAFYKPAEVLFTRSLGSITTSAAAAKTAEATVALMRLAGWKNVRGGPWNRMDNAEIAKLLNAHGYHDVPAERPC
;
A
#
# COMPACT_ATOMS: atom_id res chain seq x y z
N MET A 1 -10.30 28.42 3.85
CA MET A 1 -9.06 27.79 3.32
C MET A 1 -7.87 28.63 3.72
N HIS A 2 -6.88 28.03 4.38
CA HIS A 2 -5.64 28.71 4.74
C HIS A 2 -4.64 28.59 3.58
N ARG A 3 -3.91 29.67 3.31
CA ARG A 3 -2.90 29.72 2.26
C ARG A 3 -1.61 29.10 2.80
N PRO A 4 -0.82 28.37 2.00
CA PRO A 4 0.51 27.96 2.42
C PRO A 4 1.34 29.18 2.81
N VAL A 5 1.90 29.17 4.03
CA VAL A 5 2.65 30.31 4.57
C VAL A 5 4.12 30.22 4.20
N ARG A 6 4.71 29.02 4.24
CA ARG A 6 6.13 28.77 3.98
C ARG A 6 6.39 27.28 3.72
N GLU A 7 7.38 26.98 2.89
CA GLU A 7 7.98 25.64 2.76
C GLU A 7 8.96 25.39 3.92
N VAL A 8 8.73 24.30 4.67
CA VAL A 8 9.53 23.95 5.85
C VAL A 8 10.71 23.06 5.49
N SER A 9 10.53 22.13 4.55
CA SER A 9 11.58 21.22 4.08
C SER A 9 11.28 20.71 2.67
N ARG A 10 12.33 20.25 1.98
CA ARG A 10 12.25 19.55 0.70
C ARG A 10 13.37 18.53 0.63
N GLU A 11 13.01 17.31 0.24
CA GLU A 11 13.94 16.22 0.04
C GLU A 11 13.71 15.61 -1.34
N LEU A 12 14.81 15.33 -2.05
CA LEU A 12 14.75 14.68 -3.35
C LEU A 12 14.84 13.17 -3.16
N LEU A 13 13.75 12.47 -3.42
CA LEU A 13 13.74 11.00 -3.48
C LEU A 13 14.22 10.55 -4.87
N ALA A 14 15.54 10.59 -5.09
CA ALA A 14 16.12 10.20 -6.38
C ALA A 14 16.06 8.68 -6.58
N GLY A 15 15.60 8.23 -7.75
CA GLY A 15 15.63 6.82 -8.14
C GLY A 15 14.65 5.90 -7.40
N VAL A 16 13.67 6.45 -6.69
CA VAL A 16 12.61 5.66 -6.04
C VAL A 16 11.45 5.45 -7.02
N ASP A 17 10.85 4.25 -6.99
CA ASP A 17 9.59 4.03 -7.70
C ASP A 17 8.42 4.79 -7.03
N TYR A 18 7.29 4.94 -7.75
CA TYR A 18 6.12 5.67 -7.25
C TYR A 18 5.67 5.16 -5.86
N ARG A 19 5.76 3.85 -5.62
CA ARG A 19 5.28 3.24 -4.38
C ARG A 19 6.23 3.51 -3.22
N ALA A 20 7.54 3.50 -3.47
CA ALA A 20 8.53 3.94 -2.50
C ALA A 20 8.37 5.43 -2.17
N GLY A 21 8.01 6.27 -3.16
CA GLY A 21 7.63 7.67 -2.92
C GLY A 21 6.39 7.82 -2.03
N GLU A 22 5.32 7.08 -2.33
CA GLU A 22 4.08 7.07 -1.54
C GLU A 22 4.34 6.59 -0.09
N ILE A 23 5.17 5.55 0.10
CA ILE A 23 5.56 5.08 1.43
C ILE A 23 6.37 6.15 2.17
N ALA A 24 7.31 6.80 1.49
CA ALA A 24 8.13 7.85 2.09
C ALA A 24 7.28 9.05 2.53
N GLU A 25 6.35 9.50 1.69
CA GLU A 25 5.39 10.57 2.04
C GLU A 25 4.56 10.19 3.27
N ASN A 26 3.90 9.02 3.25
CA ASN A 26 3.05 8.59 4.36
C ASN A 26 3.84 8.40 5.67
N THR A 27 5.08 7.92 5.58
CA THR A 27 5.97 7.78 6.74
C THR A 27 6.28 9.15 7.34
N LEU A 28 6.63 10.13 6.51
CA LEU A 28 6.90 11.50 6.95
C LEU A 28 5.65 12.13 7.57
N VAL A 29 4.47 11.92 6.98
CA VAL A 29 3.20 12.43 7.53
C VAL A 29 2.95 11.86 8.93
N VAL A 30 3.08 10.55 9.12
CA VAL A 30 2.89 9.92 10.44
C VAL A 30 3.92 10.41 11.46
N GLN A 31 5.16 10.66 11.04
CA GLN A 31 6.19 11.26 11.92
C GLN A 31 5.82 12.69 12.33
N LEU A 32 5.40 13.52 11.38
CA LEU A 32 4.93 14.88 11.68
C LEU A 32 3.70 14.85 12.59
N MET A 33 2.78 13.89 12.42
CA MET A 33 1.65 13.69 13.33
C MET A 33 2.12 13.39 14.76
N ARG A 34 3.20 12.61 14.93
CA ARG A 34 3.82 12.35 16.25
C ARG A 34 4.39 13.61 16.90
N LEU A 35 5.01 14.48 16.10
CA LEU A 35 5.65 15.69 16.60
C LEU A 35 4.68 16.83 16.87
N HIS A 36 3.65 16.98 16.03
CA HIS A 36 2.78 18.15 16.03
C HIS A 36 1.31 17.84 16.39
N GLY A 37 1.01 16.58 16.70
CA GLY A 37 -0.35 16.10 16.91
C GLY A 37 -1.03 15.75 15.58
N TYR A 38 -1.69 14.59 15.56
CA TYR A 38 -2.34 14.10 14.35
C TYR A 38 -3.49 14.99 13.88
N GLN A 39 -4.05 15.85 14.74
CA GLN A 39 -5.10 16.79 14.34
C GLN A 39 -4.56 17.89 13.40
N ASN A 40 -3.25 18.16 13.43
CA ASN A 40 -2.62 19.32 12.78
C ASN A 40 -1.90 19.01 11.46
N VAL A 41 -1.75 17.73 11.10
CA VAL A 41 -0.92 17.29 9.96
C VAL A 41 -1.76 16.53 8.94
N ARG A 42 -1.65 16.88 7.66
CA ARG A 42 -2.35 16.20 6.55
C ARG A 42 -1.39 15.97 5.39
N GLY A 43 -1.54 14.85 4.69
CA GLY A 43 -0.72 14.44 3.55
C GLY A 43 -0.90 12.96 3.23
N GLY A 44 -0.47 12.52 2.05
CA GLY A 44 -0.61 11.13 1.60
C GLY A 44 -2.03 10.56 1.79
N PHE A 45 -2.13 9.44 2.49
CA PHE A 45 -3.41 8.75 2.80
C PHE A 45 -4.27 9.49 3.84
N PHE A 46 -3.73 10.48 4.54
CA PHE A 46 -4.37 11.14 5.69
C PHE A 46 -4.77 12.59 5.38
N THR A 47 -5.45 12.80 4.26
CA THR A 47 -5.88 14.13 3.80
C THR A 47 -7.22 14.59 4.39
N SER A 48 -7.98 13.68 4.99
CA SER A 48 -9.29 14.00 5.58
C SER A 48 -9.16 15.00 6.72
N ILE A 49 -10.01 16.03 6.75
CA ILE A 49 -10.06 16.99 7.84
C ILE A 49 -10.61 16.38 9.14
N SER A 50 -11.41 15.31 9.03
CA SER A 50 -11.99 14.62 10.18
C SER A 50 -10.95 13.77 10.90
N ALA A 51 -10.73 14.06 12.18
CA ALA A 51 -9.85 13.31 13.07
C ALA A 51 -10.21 11.82 13.10
N GLU A 52 -11.50 11.49 13.16
CA GLU A 52 -11.98 10.10 13.17
C GLU A 52 -11.56 9.34 11.90
N MET A 53 -11.67 9.99 10.74
CA MET A 53 -11.28 9.37 9.46
C MET A 53 -9.77 9.21 9.34
N VAL A 54 -8.99 10.13 9.90
CA VAL A 54 -7.53 9.99 10.00
C VAL A 54 -7.16 8.79 10.86
N VAL A 55 -7.80 8.62 12.02
CA VAL A 55 -7.58 7.46 12.90
C VAL A 55 -7.95 6.15 12.21
N LYS A 56 -9.11 6.09 11.55
CA LYS A 56 -9.50 4.93 10.74
C LYS A 56 -8.48 4.62 9.65
N GLY A 57 -7.95 5.65 8.99
CA GLY A 57 -6.87 5.53 8.01
C GLY A 57 -5.61 4.91 8.62
N LEU A 58 -5.13 5.45 9.76
CA LEU A 58 -3.93 4.95 10.45
C LEU A 58 -4.07 3.46 10.76
N ILE A 59 -5.21 3.04 11.31
CA ILE A 59 -5.49 1.63 11.61
C ILE A 59 -5.53 0.80 10.32
N SER A 60 -6.25 1.24 9.29
CA SER A 60 -6.41 0.48 8.05
C SER A 60 -5.10 0.26 7.28
N HIS A 61 -4.16 1.20 7.43
CA HIS A 61 -2.85 1.17 6.79
C HIS A 61 -1.74 0.58 7.68
N GLY A 62 -2.08 0.09 8.89
CA GLY A 62 -1.15 -0.61 9.77
C GLY A 62 -0.25 0.29 10.64
N TYR A 63 -0.63 1.55 10.85
CA TYR A 63 0.04 2.49 11.74
C TYR A 63 -0.59 2.52 13.15
N GLU A 64 -1.22 1.43 13.58
CA GLU A 64 -1.96 1.34 14.85
C GLU A 64 -1.06 1.59 16.08
N GLU A 65 0.17 1.07 16.08
CA GLU A 65 1.15 1.32 17.15
C GLU A 65 1.55 2.79 17.21
N ALA A 66 1.63 3.46 16.06
CA ALA A 66 1.90 4.90 16.01
C ALA A 66 0.78 5.70 16.66
N PHE A 67 -0.48 5.25 16.56
CA PHE A 67 -1.62 5.87 17.19
C PHE A 67 -1.66 5.68 18.71
N GLN A 68 -1.32 4.49 19.22
CA GLN A 68 -1.27 4.27 20.67
C GLN A 68 -0.24 5.18 21.36
N LEU A 69 0.90 5.42 20.71
CA LEU A 69 1.95 6.33 21.18
C LEU A 69 1.57 7.82 21.03
N LEU A 70 0.71 8.16 20.09
CA LEU A 70 0.19 9.52 19.88
C LEU A 70 -0.74 9.97 21.02
N ASP A 71 -1.40 9.02 21.70
CA ASP A 71 -2.34 9.29 22.80
C ASP A 71 -1.66 9.38 24.17
N THR A 72 -0.41 8.90 24.31
CA THR A 72 0.26 8.71 25.61
C THR A 72 1.31 9.76 26.00
N SER A 73 1.58 10.82 25.23
CA SER A 73 2.64 11.77 25.62
C SER A 73 2.44 13.18 25.06
N VAL A 74 1.54 13.95 25.68
CA VAL A 74 1.54 15.42 25.52
C VAL A 74 2.42 16.11 26.58
N GLU A 75 2.83 15.42 27.64
CA GLU A 75 3.47 16.07 28.81
C GLU A 75 5.00 15.91 28.93
N LYS A 76 5.71 15.33 27.94
CA LYS A 76 7.14 15.00 28.13
C LYS A 76 8.13 15.43 27.04
N LEU A 77 7.77 16.34 26.14
CA LEU A 77 8.66 16.79 25.05
C LEU A 77 9.00 18.29 25.07
N GLU A 78 8.88 18.94 26.23
CA GLU A 78 9.54 20.24 26.45
C GLU A 78 10.98 20.00 26.93
N GLY A 79 11.94 19.92 26.01
CA GLY A 79 13.36 19.94 26.41
C GLY A 79 14.39 19.34 25.46
N LEU A 80 14.01 18.71 24.36
CA LEU A 80 14.99 18.12 23.43
C LEU A 80 15.09 18.97 22.16
N SER A 81 16.16 19.76 22.05
CA SER A 81 16.60 20.32 20.77
C SER A 81 17.15 19.18 19.90
N MET A 82 16.26 18.47 19.22
CA MET A 82 16.64 17.38 18.31
C MET A 82 16.94 17.96 16.93
N GLY A 83 18.18 17.78 16.48
CA GLY A 83 18.59 18.08 15.11
C GLY A 83 17.87 17.17 14.11
N VAL A 84 17.61 17.71 12.92
CA VAL A 84 16.87 17.10 11.79
C VAL A 84 17.52 15.81 11.24
N VAL A 85 18.66 15.38 11.78
CA VAL A 85 19.53 14.35 11.17
C VAL A 85 19.34 12.92 11.68
N ASP A 86 18.44 12.66 12.64
CA ASP A 86 18.16 11.30 13.12
C ASP A 86 16.90 10.66 12.44
N LEU A 87 16.49 11.16 11.28
CA LEU A 87 15.20 10.86 10.61
C LEU A 87 15.10 9.53 9.85
N VAL A 88 16.11 8.65 9.87
CA VAL A 88 16.08 7.39 9.10
C VAL A 88 15.73 6.22 10.01
N ASN A 89 14.45 5.93 10.17
CA ASN A 89 14.03 4.64 10.73
C ASN A 89 14.45 3.55 9.72
N PRO A 90 15.16 2.48 10.13
CA PRO A 90 15.69 1.50 9.18
C PRO A 90 14.55 0.84 8.39
N VAL A 91 14.81 0.54 7.12
CA VAL A 91 13.94 -0.31 6.30
C VAL A 91 14.03 -1.73 6.88
N ILE A 92 13.29 -2.01 7.95
CA ILE A 92 13.37 -3.28 8.67
C ILE A 92 12.70 -4.35 7.80
N PRO A 93 13.46 -5.37 7.35
CA PRO A 93 12.86 -6.50 6.66
C PRO A 93 11.90 -7.23 7.60
N SER A 94 10.76 -7.64 7.07
CA SER A 94 9.82 -8.49 7.79
C SER A 94 9.40 -9.66 6.91
N GLU A 95 8.99 -10.75 7.54
CA GLU A 95 8.53 -11.94 6.83
C GLU A 95 7.26 -11.62 6.04
N HIS A 96 7.37 -11.64 4.71
CA HIS A 96 6.25 -11.43 3.81
C HIS A 96 5.89 -12.72 3.10
N SER A 97 4.61 -12.88 2.76
CA SER A 97 4.13 -13.95 1.89
C SER A 97 3.34 -13.37 0.72
N VAL A 98 3.47 -13.97 -0.46
CA VAL A 98 2.61 -13.73 -1.62
C VAL A 98 1.57 -14.84 -1.71
N PHE A 99 0.35 -14.52 -2.11
CA PHE A 99 -0.74 -15.48 -2.26
C PHE A 99 -1.56 -15.19 -3.51
N VAL A 100 -2.18 -16.24 -4.04
CA VAL A 100 -3.07 -16.19 -5.21
C VAL A 100 -4.42 -16.81 -4.85
N LEU A 101 -5.48 -16.08 -5.14
CA LEU A 101 -6.86 -16.52 -4.98
C LEU A 101 -7.49 -16.76 -6.36
N ARG A 102 -8.19 -17.89 -6.50
CA ARG A 102 -9.15 -18.08 -7.59
C ARG A 102 -10.50 -17.56 -7.11
N LEU A 103 -11.14 -16.78 -7.96
CA LEU A 103 -12.43 -16.16 -7.71
C LEU A 103 -13.48 -16.76 -8.67
N GLU A 104 -14.75 -16.47 -8.39
CA GLU A 104 -15.86 -16.77 -9.29
C GLU A 104 -15.63 -16.20 -10.70
N GLY A 105 -16.15 -16.90 -11.73
CA GLY A 105 -16.07 -16.44 -13.12
C GLY A 105 -14.65 -16.47 -13.71
N GLU A 106 -13.80 -17.40 -13.27
CA GLU A 106 -12.42 -17.56 -13.74
C GLU A 106 -11.58 -16.27 -13.58
N LYS A 107 -11.81 -15.57 -12.46
CA LYS A 107 -11.05 -14.39 -12.08
C LYS A 107 -10.02 -14.74 -11.03
N PHE A 108 -8.97 -13.93 -10.92
CA PHE A 108 -7.87 -14.17 -10.01
C PHE A 108 -7.49 -12.91 -9.26
N PHE A 109 -6.99 -13.09 -8.04
CA PHE A 109 -6.40 -12.02 -7.24
C PHE A 109 -5.02 -12.42 -6.74
N VAL A 110 -4.06 -11.51 -6.82
CA VAL A 110 -2.68 -11.69 -6.32
C VAL A 110 -2.41 -10.64 -5.25
N GLY A 111 -2.00 -11.08 -4.06
CA GLY A 111 -1.72 -10.19 -2.94
C GLY A 111 -0.48 -10.62 -2.16
N TYR A 112 0.00 -9.73 -1.29
CA TYR A 112 1.03 -10.05 -0.31
C TYR A 112 0.67 -9.51 1.06
N SER A 113 1.25 -10.09 2.11
CA SER A 113 1.02 -9.69 3.49
C SER A 113 2.10 -10.27 4.40
N THR A 114 2.39 -9.59 5.51
CA THR A 114 3.12 -10.17 6.65
C THR A 114 2.26 -11.14 7.46
N ASN A 115 0.93 -11.01 7.35
CA ASN A 115 -0.04 -11.95 7.89
C ASN A 115 -1.00 -12.41 6.77
N PRO A 116 -0.62 -13.41 5.96
CA PRO A 116 -1.41 -13.85 4.81
C PRO A 116 -2.75 -14.46 5.24
N THR A 117 -2.80 -15.21 6.34
CA THR A 117 -4.03 -15.87 6.83
C THR A 117 -5.14 -14.85 7.10
N THR A 118 -4.86 -13.83 7.91
CA THR A 118 -5.84 -12.77 8.21
C THR A 118 -6.20 -11.98 6.97
N ARG A 119 -5.23 -11.68 6.09
CA ARG A 119 -5.48 -10.92 4.86
C ARG A 119 -6.39 -11.69 3.90
N ILE A 120 -6.12 -12.98 3.69
CA ILE A 120 -6.94 -13.87 2.86
C ILE A 120 -8.37 -13.95 3.43
N ALA A 121 -8.53 -14.16 4.75
CA ALA A 121 -9.85 -14.20 5.38
C ALA A 121 -10.67 -12.92 5.11
N ARG A 122 -10.03 -11.75 5.11
CA ARG A 122 -10.71 -10.49 4.75
C ARG A 122 -11.16 -10.44 3.28
N HIS A 123 -10.40 -11.03 2.36
CA HIS A 123 -10.82 -11.15 0.96
C HIS A 123 -12.04 -12.08 0.83
N PHE A 124 -12.05 -13.23 1.49
CA PHE A 124 -13.21 -14.13 1.52
C PHE A 124 -14.45 -13.46 2.13
N ALA A 125 -14.26 -12.57 3.11
CA ALA A 125 -15.34 -11.77 3.70
C ALA A 125 -15.79 -10.58 2.82
N GLY A 126 -15.17 -10.32 1.67
CA GLY A 126 -15.49 -9.18 0.80
C GLY A 126 -15.07 -7.81 1.39
N LYS A 127 -14.15 -7.77 2.36
CA LYS A 127 -13.76 -6.56 3.12
C LYS A 127 -12.34 -6.05 2.81
N ALA A 128 -11.76 -6.48 1.69
CA ALA A 128 -10.35 -6.23 1.39
C ALA A 128 -10.08 -5.52 0.07
N SER A 129 -10.84 -5.81 -0.99
CA SER A 129 -10.74 -5.10 -2.27
C SER A 129 -12.06 -5.17 -3.03
N ASP A 130 -12.35 -4.13 -3.82
CA ASP A 130 -13.55 -4.08 -4.67
C ASP A 130 -13.60 -5.29 -5.63
N TRP A 131 -12.45 -5.69 -6.16
CA TRP A 131 -12.36 -6.86 -7.05
C TRP A 131 -12.81 -8.15 -6.39
N THR A 132 -12.35 -8.43 -5.16
CA THR A 132 -12.76 -9.62 -4.42
C THR A 132 -14.14 -9.49 -3.75
N ALA A 133 -14.65 -8.27 -3.60
CA ALA A 133 -16.03 -8.04 -3.19
C ALA A 133 -17.01 -8.32 -4.34
N PHE A 134 -16.62 -7.97 -5.57
CA PHE A 134 -17.40 -8.21 -6.78
C PHE A 134 -17.31 -9.66 -7.26
N TYR A 135 -16.09 -10.22 -7.33
CA TYR A 135 -15.83 -11.63 -7.67
C TYR A 135 -15.42 -12.38 -6.40
N LYS A 136 -16.32 -13.17 -5.83
CA LYS A 136 -16.06 -13.81 -4.54
C LYS A 136 -14.91 -14.83 -4.66
N PRO A 137 -13.98 -14.88 -3.68
CA PRO A 137 -12.98 -15.93 -3.65
C PRO A 137 -13.62 -17.31 -3.51
N ALA A 138 -13.24 -18.22 -4.41
CA ALA A 138 -13.64 -19.62 -4.36
C ALA A 138 -12.57 -20.48 -3.68
N GLU A 139 -11.29 -20.13 -3.84
CA GLU A 139 -10.18 -21.00 -3.47
C GLU A 139 -8.87 -20.22 -3.30
N VAL A 140 -8.03 -20.66 -2.35
CA VAL A 140 -6.63 -20.23 -2.25
C VAL A 140 -5.79 -21.18 -3.10
N LEU A 141 -5.32 -20.72 -4.27
CA LEU A 141 -4.51 -21.56 -5.15
C LEU A 141 -3.11 -21.79 -4.59
N PHE A 142 -2.54 -20.76 -3.97
CA PHE A 142 -1.17 -20.81 -3.49
C PHE A 142 -0.87 -19.72 -2.47
N THR A 143 0.04 -20.01 -1.53
CA THR A 143 0.69 -19.05 -0.64
C THR A 143 2.18 -19.42 -0.52
N ARG A 144 3.09 -18.45 -0.70
CA ARG A 144 4.54 -18.63 -0.59
C ARG A 144 5.14 -17.59 0.33
N SER A 145 6.02 -18.01 1.23
CA SER A 145 6.92 -17.07 1.89
C SER A 145 7.88 -16.44 0.86
N LEU A 146 8.07 -15.14 0.98
CA LEU A 146 9.10 -14.36 0.29
C LEU A 146 10.33 -14.15 1.17
N GLY A 147 10.30 -14.65 2.41
CA GLY A 147 11.30 -14.41 3.45
C GLY A 147 11.20 -13.01 4.06
N SER A 148 12.17 -12.71 4.91
CA SER A 148 12.34 -11.39 5.50
C SER A 148 12.86 -10.40 4.46
N ILE A 149 11.95 -9.64 3.87
CA ILE A 149 12.23 -8.63 2.84
C ILE A 149 11.51 -7.33 3.16
N THR A 150 11.91 -6.27 2.47
CA THR A 150 11.24 -4.98 2.57
C THR A 150 9.85 -5.04 1.95
N THR A 151 8.93 -4.21 2.44
CA THR A 151 7.58 -4.11 1.87
C THR A 151 7.59 -3.69 0.40
N SER A 152 8.55 -2.85 -0.02
CA SER A 152 8.73 -2.48 -1.44
C SER A 152 9.15 -3.67 -2.28
N ALA A 153 10.10 -4.48 -1.82
CA ALA A 153 10.50 -5.71 -2.50
C ALA A 153 9.35 -6.73 -2.58
N ALA A 154 8.55 -6.86 -1.52
CA ALA A 154 7.37 -7.72 -1.53
C ALA A 154 6.32 -7.24 -2.54
N ALA A 155 6.10 -5.92 -2.64
CA ALA A 155 5.21 -5.32 -3.63
C ALA A 155 5.70 -5.57 -5.07
N ALA A 156 7.00 -5.40 -5.34
CA ALA A 156 7.59 -5.66 -6.65
C ALA A 156 7.42 -7.13 -7.06
N LYS A 157 7.74 -8.08 -6.18
CA LYS A 157 7.52 -9.51 -6.43
C LYS A 157 6.05 -9.86 -6.67
N THR A 158 5.14 -9.20 -5.98
CA THR A 158 3.69 -9.36 -6.19
C THR A 158 3.26 -8.81 -7.55
N ALA A 159 3.82 -7.67 -7.96
CA ALA A 159 3.55 -7.08 -9.25
C ALA A 159 4.01 -8.03 -10.40
N GLU A 160 5.24 -8.54 -10.31
CA GLU A 160 5.76 -9.55 -11.25
C GLU A 160 4.86 -10.79 -11.34
N ALA A 161 4.45 -11.33 -10.18
CA ALA A 161 3.54 -12.48 -10.13
C ALA A 161 2.17 -12.17 -10.74
N THR A 162 1.66 -10.95 -10.55
CA THR A 162 0.39 -10.50 -11.13
C THR A 162 0.49 -10.48 -12.66
N VAL A 163 1.53 -9.87 -13.22
CA VAL A 163 1.71 -9.80 -14.69
C VAL A 163 1.96 -11.19 -15.29
N ALA A 164 2.74 -12.04 -14.62
CA ALA A 164 2.93 -13.42 -15.05
C ALA A 164 1.58 -14.15 -15.15
N LEU A 165 0.70 -13.99 -14.16
CA LEU A 165 -0.64 -14.57 -14.20
C LEU A 165 -1.54 -13.91 -15.25
N MET A 166 -1.42 -12.60 -15.48
CA MET A 166 -2.14 -11.89 -16.56
C MET A 166 -1.79 -12.44 -17.94
N ARG A 167 -0.54 -12.81 -18.19
CA ARG A 167 -0.11 -13.44 -19.44
C ARG A 167 -0.78 -14.80 -19.66
N LEU A 168 -0.95 -15.57 -18.59
CA LEU A 168 -1.53 -16.92 -18.64
C LEU A 168 -3.06 -16.90 -18.72
N ALA A 169 -3.72 -16.18 -17.80
CA ALA A 169 -5.17 -16.20 -17.63
C ALA A 169 -5.90 -15.08 -18.39
N GLY A 170 -5.15 -14.16 -19.00
CA GLY A 170 -5.68 -12.95 -19.62
C GLY A 170 -5.77 -11.80 -18.62
N TRP A 171 -5.24 -10.64 -19.01
CA TRP A 171 -5.06 -9.50 -18.10
C TRP A 171 -6.35 -8.91 -17.54
N LYS A 172 -7.47 -9.04 -18.27
CA LYS A 172 -8.80 -8.63 -17.81
C LYS A 172 -9.32 -9.51 -16.66
N ASN A 173 -8.73 -10.69 -16.44
CA ASN A 173 -9.18 -11.66 -15.45
C ASN A 173 -8.39 -11.60 -14.13
N VAL A 174 -7.33 -10.80 -14.04
CA VAL A 174 -6.42 -10.80 -12.90
C VAL A 174 -6.32 -9.40 -12.31
N ARG A 175 -6.32 -9.30 -10.98
CA ARG A 175 -5.98 -8.08 -10.24
C ARG A 175 -4.97 -8.37 -9.15
N GLY A 176 -4.12 -7.39 -8.85
CA GLY A 176 -3.09 -7.52 -7.83
C GLY A 176 -2.07 -6.40 -7.91
N GLY A 177 -1.35 -6.17 -6.81
CA GLY A 177 -0.34 -5.12 -6.74
C GLY A 177 -0.87 -3.74 -7.20
N PRO A 178 -0.18 -3.05 -8.13
CA PRO A 178 -0.64 -1.79 -8.72
C PRO A 178 -1.91 -1.91 -9.58
N TRP A 179 -2.22 -3.09 -10.11
CA TRP A 179 -3.35 -3.33 -11.00
C TRP A 179 -4.56 -3.85 -10.22
N ASN A 180 -5.07 -3.04 -9.30
CA ASN A 180 -6.20 -3.40 -8.42
C ASN A 180 -7.52 -2.68 -8.76
N ARG A 181 -7.52 -1.81 -9.77
CA ARG A 181 -8.68 -1.03 -10.23
C ARG A 181 -9.70 -1.91 -10.95
N MET A 182 -10.98 -1.56 -10.87
CA MET A 182 -12.04 -2.26 -11.60
C MET A 182 -11.98 -1.98 -13.10
N ASP A 183 -11.63 -0.76 -13.51
CA ASP A 183 -11.61 -0.33 -14.90
C ASP A 183 -10.41 -0.90 -15.69
N ASN A 184 -10.72 -1.68 -16.73
CA ASN A 184 -9.73 -2.25 -17.63
C ASN A 184 -8.91 -1.17 -18.39
N ALA A 185 -9.49 0.00 -18.70
CA ALA A 185 -8.77 1.07 -19.38
C ALA A 185 -7.69 1.68 -18.49
N GLU A 186 -7.96 1.85 -17.19
CA GLU A 186 -6.96 2.28 -16.21
C GLU A 186 -5.85 1.23 -16.05
N ILE A 187 -6.22 -0.05 -15.95
CA ILE A 187 -5.25 -1.14 -15.86
C ILE A 187 -4.33 -1.18 -17.08
N ALA A 188 -4.88 -1.03 -18.30
CA ALA A 188 -4.09 -0.99 -19.53
C ALA A 188 -3.10 0.19 -19.56
N LYS A 189 -3.51 1.37 -19.09
CA LYS A 189 -2.62 2.53 -18.96
C LYS A 189 -1.50 2.27 -17.95
N LEU A 190 -1.84 1.69 -16.80
CA LEU A 190 -0.87 1.37 -15.75
C LEU A 190 0.14 0.32 -16.21
N LEU A 191 -0.29 -0.73 -16.91
CA LEU A 191 0.60 -1.75 -17.48
C LEU A 191 1.63 -1.12 -18.44
N ASN A 192 1.16 -0.27 -19.36
CA ASN A 192 2.04 0.45 -20.27
C ASN A 192 3.00 1.39 -19.54
N ALA A 193 2.53 2.14 -18.54
CA ALA A 193 3.37 3.04 -17.75
C ALA A 193 4.46 2.29 -16.95
N HIS A 194 4.23 1.02 -16.60
CA HIS A 194 5.20 0.16 -15.93
C HIS A 194 6.04 -0.68 -16.92
N GLY A 195 5.96 -0.41 -18.23
CA GLY A 195 6.79 -1.05 -19.26
C GLY A 195 6.31 -2.43 -19.72
N TYR A 196 5.12 -2.87 -19.30
CA TYR A 196 4.55 -4.15 -19.73
C TYR A 196 3.75 -4.00 -21.03
N HIS A 197 4.42 -3.60 -22.12
CA HIS A 197 3.75 -3.34 -23.41
C HIS A 197 3.18 -4.61 -24.07
N ASP A 198 3.64 -5.79 -23.66
CA ASP A 198 3.11 -7.08 -24.09
C ASP A 198 1.74 -7.41 -23.46
N VAL A 199 1.29 -6.60 -22.49
CA VAL A 199 0.00 -6.73 -21.81
C VAL A 199 -0.64 -5.34 -21.70
N PRO A 200 -1.75 -5.01 -22.38
CA PRO A 200 -2.69 -5.89 -23.07
C PRO A 200 -2.18 -6.46 -24.41
N ALA A 201 -2.10 -7.79 -24.51
CA ALA A 201 -2.09 -8.41 -25.82
C ALA A 201 -3.54 -8.41 -26.37
N GLU A 202 -3.73 -7.86 -27.57
CA GLU A 202 -4.91 -8.21 -28.37
C GLU A 202 -4.77 -9.70 -28.70
N ARG A 203 -5.59 -10.56 -28.11
CA ARG A 203 -5.72 -11.91 -28.67
C ARG A 203 -6.30 -11.73 -30.08
N PRO A 204 -5.69 -12.31 -31.12
CA PRO A 204 -6.41 -12.49 -32.36
C PRO A 204 -7.68 -13.28 -32.03
N CYS A 205 -8.81 -12.72 -32.44
CA CYS A 205 -10.11 -13.37 -32.47
C CYS A 205 -10.07 -14.69 -33.24
#